data_AF-A0A850LU95-F1
#
_entry.id   AF-A0A850LU95-F1
#
_cell.length_a   1.000
_cell.length_b   1.000
_cell.length_c   1.000
_cell.angle_alpha   90.00
_cell.angle_beta   90.00
_cell.angle_gamma   90.00
#
_symmetry.space_group_name_H-M   'P 1'
#
loop_
_entity.id
_entity.type
_entity.pdbx_description
1 polymer ?
#
loop_
_entity_poly.entity_id
_entity_poly.type
_entity_poly.pdbx_seq_one_letter_code
_entity_poly.pdbx_strand_id
1 'polypeptide(L)'
;GIGERCGNTPIEEIVVALRTIYGIKVRIKYDKLMELCEMVSRYAGIPIHVNKPIVGMNAFRHESGIHAHGVLAHPHIYEMIPHDLLGRKSEFAFGKFSGTAVVLEEVLKPHGIEPNKEQLREITLKVKDIQETREAEKAKIKEEFIKNYYDIIRKMALSMDEVLDIAYKVMSK
;
A
#
# COMPACT_ATOMS: atom_id res chain seq x y z
N GLY A 1 10.55 -0.64 -10.03
CA GLY A 1 11.65 -0.12 -10.86
C GLY A 1 12.93 0.03 -10.06
N ILE A 2 13.49 -1.06 -9.54
CA ILE A 2 14.79 -1.01 -8.84
C ILE A 2 15.90 -0.73 -9.87
N GLY A 3 16.95 -0.04 -9.44
CA GLY A 3 18.12 0.31 -10.23
C GLY A 3 19.01 1.27 -9.47
N GLU A 4 20.05 1.78 -10.12
CA GLU A 4 20.97 2.75 -9.51
C GLU A 4 20.24 4.03 -9.08
N ARG A 5 20.66 4.65 -7.96
CA ARG A 5 20.09 5.89 -7.42
C ARG A 5 18.58 5.78 -7.15
N CYS A 6 17.75 6.40 -7.98
CA CYS A 6 16.29 6.42 -7.88
C CYS A 6 15.62 5.28 -8.68
N GLY A 7 16.42 4.44 -9.35
CA GLY A 7 15.93 3.28 -10.07
C GLY A 7 15.56 3.53 -11.53
N ASN A 8 14.94 2.51 -12.12
CA ASN A 8 14.47 2.49 -13.51
C ASN A 8 12.96 2.70 -13.58
N THR A 9 12.42 2.94 -14.78
CA THR A 9 10.98 2.97 -15.03
C THR A 9 10.30 1.70 -14.45
N PRO A 10 9.31 1.85 -13.55
CA PRO A 10 8.64 0.70 -12.98
C PRO A 10 7.75 0.00 -14.01
N ILE A 11 8.00 -1.30 -14.24
CA ILE A 11 7.27 -2.09 -15.25
C ILE A 11 5.77 -2.08 -14.98
N GLU A 12 5.38 -2.24 -13.72
CA GLU A 12 3.99 -2.30 -13.27
C GLU A 12 3.22 -1.00 -13.55
N GLU A 13 3.89 0.15 -13.51
CA GLU A 13 3.26 1.43 -13.83
C GLU A 13 3.11 1.63 -15.33
N ILE A 14 4.22 1.42 -16.08
CA ILE A 14 4.23 1.74 -17.51
C ILE A 14 3.30 0.82 -18.30
N VAL A 15 3.28 -0.48 -18.01
CA VAL A 15 2.44 -1.43 -18.75
C VAL A 15 0.95 -1.21 -18.48
N VAL A 16 0.60 -0.79 -17.26
CA VAL A 16 -0.78 -0.47 -16.90
C VAL A 16 -1.20 0.83 -17.56
N ALA A 17 -0.37 1.89 -17.48
CA ALA A 17 -0.64 3.15 -18.16
C ALA A 17 -0.79 2.97 -19.68
N LEU A 18 0.10 2.20 -20.31
CA LEU A 18 -0.01 1.86 -21.74
C LEU A 18 -1.37 1.24 -22.07
N ARG A 19 -1.85 0.31 -21.23
CA ARG A 19 -3.14 -0.36 -21.45
C ARG A 19 -4.34 0.55 -21.18
N THR A 20 -4.37 1.25 -20.05
CA THR A 20 -5.58 1.94 -19.55
C THR A 20 -5.70 3.37 -20.07
N ILE A 21 -4.59 4.05 -20.32
CA ILE A 21 -4.57 5.44 -20.80
C ILE A 21 -4.39 5.48 -22.32
N TYR A 22 -3.44 4.71 -22.84
CA TYR A 22 -3.07 4.76 -24.26
C TYR A 22 -3.74 3.69 -25.12
N GLY A 23 -4.46 2.72 -24.52
CA GLY A 23 -5.07 1.61 -25.25
C GLY A 23 -4.08 0.63 -25.89
N ILE A 24 -2.79 0.72 -25.55
CA ILE A 24 -1.70 -0.11 -26.08
C ILE A 24 -1.61 -1.39 -25.26
N LYS A 25 -1.86 -2.53 -25.91
CA LYS A 25 -1.77 -3.85 -25.28
C LYS A 25 -0.34 -4.36 -25.33
N VAL A 26 0.21 -4.70 -24.17
CA VAL A 26 1.50 -5.39 -24.03
C VAL A 26 1.24 -6.85 -23.65
N ARG A 27 2.04 -7.78 -24.17
CA ARG A 27 1.89 -9.22 -23.91
C ARG A 27 2.41 -9.60 -22.52
N ILE A 28 1.66 -9.21 -21.48
CA ILE A 28 1.94 -9.55 -20.08
C ILE A 28 0.67 -10.02 -19.36
N LYS A 29 0.87 -10.68 -18.21
CA LYS A 29 -0.20 -11.05 -17.28
C LYS A 29 -0.34 -9.97 -16.20
N TYR A 30 -1.33 -9.09 -16.35
CA TYR A 30 -1.52 -7.92 -15.48
C TYR A 30 -1.87 -8.32 -14.04
N ASP A 31 -2.62 -9.41 -13.88
CA ASP A 31 -2.97 -10.08 -12.63
C ASP A 31 -1.76 -10.66 -11.88
N LYS A 32 -0.60 -10.74 -12.52
CA LYS A 32 0.66 -11.22 -11.92
C LYS A 32 1.62 -10.12 -11.49
N LEU A 33 1.28 -8.85 -11.73
CA LEU A 33 2.15 -7.72 -11.39
C LEU A 33 2.40 -7.61 -9.88
N MET A 34 1.37 -7.81 -9.05
CA MET A 34 1.52 -7.77 -7.60
C MET A 34 2.49 -8.87 -7.10
N GLU A 35 2.25 -10.12 -7.51
CA GLU A 35 3.08 -11.27 -7.16
C GLU A 35 4.54 -11.06 -7.58
N LEU A 36 4.77 -10.52 -8.78
CA LEU A 36 6.10 -10.17 -9.27
C LEU A 36 6.76 -9.09 -8.39
N CYS A 37 6.06 -8.00 -8.08
CA CYS A 37 6.60 -6.93 -7.25
C CYS A 37 6.90 -7.40 -5.82
N GLU A 38 6.06 -8.25 -5.23
CA GLU A 38 6.30 -8.85 -3.91
C GLU A 38 7.51 -9.77 -3.93
N MET A 39 7.66 -10.58 -4.97
CA MET A 39 8.83 -11.43 -5.15
C MET A 39 10.11 -10.59 -5.21
N VAL A 40 10.14 -9.56 -6.05
CA VAL A 40 11.28 -8.64 -6.17
C VAL A 40 11.56 -7.94 -4.84
N SER A 41 10.51 -7.48 -4.13
CA SER A 41 10.63 -6.84 -2.82
C SER A 41 11.32 -7.74 -1.80
N ARG A 42 10.91 -9.02 -1.72
CA ARG A 42 11.52 -10.02 -0.83
C ARG A 42 13.00 -10.27 -1.15
N TYR A 43 13.34 -10.47 -2.43
CA TYR A 43 14.73 -10.75 -2.82
C TYR A 43 15.64 -9.53 -2.72
N ALA A 44 15.13 -8.33 -2.99
CA ALA A 44 15.89 -7.10 -2.88
C ALA A 44 16.00 -6.57 -1.44
N GLY A 45 15.17 -7.07 -0.52
CA GLY A 45 15.08 -6.54 0.85
C GLY A 45 14.49 -5.12 0.92
N ILE A 46 13.79 -4.67 -0.12
CA ILE A 46 13.20 -3.34 -0.22
C ILE A 46 11.67 -3.47 -0.18
N PRO A 47 10.97 -2.98 0.85
CA PRO A 47 9.52 -3.08 0.96
C PRO A 47 8.82 -2.25 -0.12
N ILE A 48 7.69 -2.74 -0.62
CA ILE A 48 6.80 -1.96 -1.49
C ILE A 48 6.19 -0.84 -0.65
N HIS A 49 6.36 0.40 -1.09
CA HIS A 49 5.75 1.54 -0.42
C HIS A 49 4.22 1.39 -0.39
N VAL A 50 3.59 1.69 0.74
CA VAL A 50 2.13 1.47 0.93
C VAL A 50 1.28 2.22 -0.09
N ASN A 51 1.76 3.37 -0.58
CA ASN A 51 1.09 4.19 -1.60
C ASN A 51 1.72 4.05 -3.00
N LYS A 52 2.53 3.00 -3.24
CA LYS A 52 3.11 2.76 -4.56
C LYS A 52 1.97 2.61 -5.59
N PRO A 53 1.99 3.31 -6.74
CA PRO A 53 0.98 3.11 -7.77
C PRO A 53 0.90 1.65 -8.19
N ILE A 54 -0.32 1.19 -8.50
CA ILE A 54 -0.67 -0.17 -8.96
C ILE A 54 -0.57 -1.24 -7.87
N VAL A 55 0.59 -1.34 -7.21
CA VAL A 55 0.94 -2.48 -6.33
C VAL A 55 1.03 -2.11 -4.84
N GLY A 56 0.85 -0.84 -4.48
CA GLY A 56 0.82 -0.43 -3.09
C GLY A 56 -0.38 -1.01 -2.34
N MET A 57 -0.21 -1.30 -1.05
CA MET A 57 -1.29 -1.79 -0.18
C MET A 57 -2.54 -0.90 -0.28
N ASN A 58 -2.36 0.42 -0.35
CA ASN A 58 -3.44 1.39 -0.38
C ASN A 58 -3.97 1.72 -1.79
N ALA A 59 -3.47 1.06 -2.85
CA ALA A 59 -3.81 1.45 -4.23
C ALA A 59 -5.31 1.31 -4.57
N PHE A 60 -6.01 0.39 -3.91
CA PHE A 60 -7.46 0.14 -4.07
C PHE A 60 -8.18 0.13 -2.72
N ARG A 61 -7.63 0.87 -1.73
CA ARG A 61 -8.16 0.91 -0.37
C ARG A 61 -8.80 2.26 -0.09
N HIS A 62 -10.06 2.26 0.30
CA HIS A 62 -10.89 3.46 0.47
C HIS A 62 -11.28 3.65 1.93
N GLU A 63 -10.96 4.80 2.51
CA GLU A 63 -11.32 5.14 3.91
C GLU A 63 -12.34 6.27 4.01
N SER A 64 -12.09 7.37 3.30
CA SER A 64 -12.91 8.58 3.38
C SER A 64 -14.37 8.26 3.05
N GLY A 65 -15.30 8.69 3.90
CA GLY A 65 -16.72 8.43 3.72
C GLY A 65 -17.26 8.83 2.35
N ILE A 66 -16.79 9.95 1.76
CA ILE A 66 -17.21 10.37 0.41
C ILE A 66 -16.62 9.48 -0.69
N HIS A 67 -15.36 9.06 -0.54
CA HIS A 67 -14.69 8.22 -1.53
C HIS A 67 -15.30 6.82 -1.52
N ALA A 68 -15.39 6.24 -0.33
CA ALA A 68 -15.94 4.92 -0.14
C ALA A 68 -17.43 4.87 -0.54
N HIS A 69 -18.23 5.90 -0.25
CA HIS A 69 -19.60 5.99 -0.77
C HIS A 69 -19.64 6.05 -2.30
N GLY A 70 -18.73 6.78 -2.95
CA GLY A 70 -18.64 6.79 -4.41
C GLY A 70 -18.27 5.42 -4.98
N VAL A 71 -17.34 4.71 -4.37
CA VAL A 71 -16.96 3.34 -4.81
C VAL A 71 -18.11 2.35 -4.64
N LEU A 72 -18.88 2.46 -3.55
CA LEU A 72 -20.10 1.66 -3.34
C LEU A 72 -21.14 1.91 -4.42
N ALA A 73 -21.30 3.17 -4.85
CA ALA A 73 -22.20 3.51 -5.94
C ALA A 73 -21.71 2.95 -7.28
N HIS A 74 -20.43 3.17 -7.60
CA HIS A 74 -19.78 2.62 -8.78
C HIS A 74 -18.25 2.72 -8.68
N PRO A 75 -17.48 1.60 -8.77
CA PRO A 75 -16.03 1.61 -8.55
C PRO A 75 -15.27 2.63 -9.39
N HIS A 76 -15.64 2.79 -10.66
CA HIS A 76 -14.96 3.72 -11.59
C HIS A 76 -15.01 5.21 -11.20
N ILE A 77 -15.85 5.60 -10.22
CA ILE A 77 -15.87 6.98 -9.72
C ILE A 77 -14.53 7.36 -9.08
N TYR A 78 -13.90 6.41 -8.38
CA TYR A 78 -12.60 6.61 -7.72
C TYR A 78 -11.51 5.61 -8.16
N GLU A 79 -11.87 4.59 -8.93
CA GLU A 79 -10.94 3.60 -9.47
C GLU A 79 -10.82 3.74 -10.98
N MET A 80 -9.95 4.65 -11.42
CA MET A 80 -9.66 4.83 -12.86
C MET A 80 -9.09 3.54 -13.48
N ILE A 81 -8.30 2.80 -12.71
CA ILE A 81 -7.75 1.50 -13.09
C ILE A 81 -8.63 0.44 -12.43
N PRO A 82 -9.24 -0.48 -13.19
CA PRO A 82 -10.01 -1.57 -12.61
C PRO A 82 -9.12 -2.45 -11.71
N HIS A 83 -9.54 -2.72 -10.46
CA HIS A 83 -8.77 -3.54 -9.54
C HIS A 83 -8.66 -5.01 -10.01
N ASP A 84 -9.70 -5.52 -10.66
CA ASP A 84 -9.81 -6.88 -11.19
C ASP A 84 -8.80 -7.15 -12.33
N LEU A 85 -8.48 -6.14 -13.14
CA LEU A 85 -7.41 -6.18 -14.13
C LEU A 85 -6.07 -6.61 -13.51
N LEU A 86 -5.82 -6.21 -12.27
CA LEU A 86 -4.60 -6.49 -11.52
C LEU A 86 -4.75 -7.69 -10.58
N GLY A 87 -5.85 -8.43 -10.67
CA GLY A 87 -6.14 -9.57 -9.78
C GLY A 87 -6.37 -9.14 -8.33
N ARG A 88 -6.75 -7.89 -8.10
CA ARG A 88 -6.98 -7.32 -6.77
C ARG A 88 -8.48 -7.18 -6.47
N LYS A 89 -8.79 -6.79 -5.25
CA LYS A 89 -10.13 -6.41 -4.80
C LYS A 89 -10.11 -4.95 -4.36
N SER A 90 -11.23 -4.27 -4.51
CA SER A 90 -11.48 -3.03 -3.77
C SER A 90 -11.61 -3.37 -2.28
N GLU A 91 -10.97 -2.57 -1.43
CA GLU A 91 -10.97 -2.75 0.01
C GLU A 91 -11.44 -1.48 0.71
N PHE A 92 -12.12 -1.64 1.84
CA PHE A 92 -12.54 -0.52 2.68
C PHE A 92 -11.76 -0.52 3.99
N ALA A 93 -11.24 0.64 4.36
CA ALA A 93 -10.62 0.88 5.65
C ALA A 93 -11.63 1.56 6.58
N PHE A 94 -11.66 1.12 7.84
CA PHE A 94 -12.51 1.70 8.87
C PHE A 94 -11.62 2.43 9.88
N GLY A 95 -11.68 3.75 9.84
CA GLY A 95 -10.92 4.64 10.71
C GLY A 95 -11.64 5.96 10.99
N LYS A 96 -10.86 6.99 11.29
CA LYS A 96 -11.34 8.33 11.70
C LYS A 96 -12.26 8.97 10.66
N PHE A 97 -12.06 8.65 9.38
CA PHE A 97 -12.83 9.21 8.27
C PHE A 97 -14.01 8.36 7.81
N SER A 98 -14.33 7.28 8.53
CA SER A 98 -15.42 6.37 8.17
C SER A 98 -16.78 7.08 8.12
N GLY A 99 -17.55 6.80 7.06
CA GLY A 99 -18.95 7.19 6.93
C GLY A 99 -19.88 6.07 7.43
N THR A 100 -21.06 6.45 7.92
CA THR A 100 -22.10 5.50 8.36
C THR A 100 -22.53 4.55 7.24
N ALA A 101 -22.62 5.05 6.00
CA ALA A 101 -22.99 4.23 4.84
C ALA A 101 -22.01 3.08 4.63
N VAL A 102 -20.71 3.33 4.71
CA VAL A 102 -19.67 2.32 4.47
C VAL A 102 -19.66 1.29 5.60
N VAL A 103 -19.81 1.73 6.86
CA VAL A 103 -19.94 0.82 8.00
C VAL A 103 -21.18 -0.07 7.85
N LEU A 104 -22.30 0.48 7.38
CA LEU A 104 -23.52 -0.28 7.16
C LEU A 104 -23.39 -1.29 6.02
N GLU A 105 -23.01 -0.83 4.82
CA GLU A 105 -22.99 -1.65 3.60
C GLU A 105 -21.88 -2.70 3.61
N GLU A 106 -20.69 -2.38 4.10
CA GLU A 106 -19.53 -3.27 4.01
C GLU A 106 -19.30 -4.14 5.25
N VAL A 107 -19.83 -3.73 6.41
CA VAL A 107 -19.63 -4.46 7.67
C VAL A 107 -20.93 -5.03 8.20
N LEU A 108 -21.93 -4.20 8.48
CA LEU A 108 -23.10 -4.66 9.24
C LEU A 108 -24.06 -5.53 8.42
N LYS A 109 -24.45 -5.06 7.22
CA LYS A 109 -25.38 -5.79 6.34
C LYS A 109 -24.88 -7.17 5.90
N PRO A 110 -23.61 -7.36 5.48
CA PRO A 110 -23.10 -8.69 5.11
C PRO A 110 -23.11 -9.68 6.26
N HIS A 111 -23.16 -9.20 7.51
CA HIS A 111 -23.24 -10.00 8.73
C HIS A 111 -24.66 -10.09 9.30
N GLY A 112 -25.68 -9.61 8.57
CA GLY A 112 -27.08 -9.68 9.00
C GLY A 112 -27.44 -8.76 10.15
N ILE A 113 -26.69 -7.67 10.36
CA ILE A 113 -26.93 -6.71 11.44
C ILE A 113 -27.70 -5.50 10.89
N GLU A 114 -28.86 -5.23 11.47
CA GLU A 114 -29.77 -4.15 11.06
C GLU A 114 -29.92 -3.10 12.18
N PRO A 115 -29.02 -2.10 12.27
CA PRO A 115 -29.12 -1.06 13.27
C PRO A 115 -30.17 0.00 12.87
N ASN A 116 -30.80 0.62 13.87
CA ASN A 116 -31.49 1.89 13.67
C ASN A 116 -30.47 3.04 13.45
N LYS A 117 -30.96 4.25 13.15
CA LYS A 117 -30.10 5.40 12.81
C LYS A 117 -29.20 5.80 13.99
N GLU A 118 -29.73 5.75 15.20
CA GLU A 118 -29.02 6.10 16.43
C GLU A 118 -27.89 5.10 16.71
N GLN A 119 -28.19 3.80 16.62
CA GLN A 119 -27.22 2.71 16.78
C GLN A 119 -26.11 2.79 15.72
N LEU A 120 -26.44 3.01 14.45
CA LEU A 120 -25.45 3.12 13.39
C LEU A 120 -24.51 4.31 13.62
N ARG A 121 -25.06 5.44 14.08
CA ARG A 121 -24.27 6.63 14.43
C ARG A 121 -23.35 6.34 15.60
N GLU A 122 -23.85 5.71 16.66
CA GLU A 122 -23.06 5.35 17.84
C GLU A 122 -21.91 4.38 17.48
N ILE A 123 -22.20 3.34 16.68
CA ILE A 123 -21.18 2.38 16.21
C ILE A 123 -20.10 3.13 15.43
N THR A 124 -20.49 3.99 14.48
CA THR A 124 -19.54 4.74 13.65
C THR A 124 -18.68 5.68 14.50
N LEU A 125 -19.25 6.34 15.53
CA LEU A 125 -18.49 7.17 16.45
C LEU A 125 -17.46 6.34 17.24
N LYS A 126 -17.86 5.20 17.80
CA LYS A 126 -16.94 4.29 18.51
C LYS A 126 -15.79 3.81 17.62
N VAL A 127 -16.05 3.51 16.35
CA VAL A 127 -14.99 3.15 15.38
C VAL A 127 -13.96 4.27 15.25
N LYS A 128 -14.41 5.54 15.16
CA LYS A 128 -13.52 6.70 15.05
C LYS A 128 -12.69 6.91 16.31
N ASP A 129 -13.31 6.83 17.48
CA ASP A 129 -12.66 7.04 18.78
C ASP A 129 -11.59 5.97 19.06
N ILE A 130 -11.89 4.71 18.75
CA ILE A 130 -10.94 3.59 18.90
C ILE A 130 -9.73 3.80 17.96
N GLN A 131 -9.96 4.24 16.73
CA GLN A 131 -8.88 4.46 15.78
C GLN A 131 -7.96 5.61 16.23
N GLU A 132 -8.52 6.71 16.73
CA GLU A 132 -7.74 7.85 17.22
C GLU A 132 -6.86 7.46 18.41
N THR A 133 -7.39 6.66 19.34
CA THR A 133 -6.63 6.12 20.47
C THR A 133 -5.48 5.23 20.01
N ARG A 134 -5.75 4.31 19.07
CA ARG A 134 -4.73 3.41 18.51
C ARG A 134 -3.64 4.15 17.73
N GLU A 135 -3.96 5.28 17.11
CA GLU A 135 -2.96 6.09 16.40
C GLU A 135 -1.94 6.71 17.34
N ALA A 136 -2.40 7.18 18.51
CA ALA A 136 -1.52 7.72 19.54
C ALA A 136 -0.56 6.65 20.10
N GLU A 137 -1.08 5.44 20.39
CA GLU A 137 -0.28 4.32 20.91
C GLU A 137 0.84 3.87 19.96
N LYS A 138 0.64 4.04 18.65
CA LYS A 138 1.57 3.56 17.62
C LYS A 138 2.73 4.52 17.34
N ALA A 139 2.76 5.72 17.94
CA ALA A 139 3.76 6.74 17.60
C ALA A 139 5.20 6.24 17.77
N LYS A 140 5.51 5.61 18.92
CA LYS A 140 6.85 5.07 19.21
C LYS A 140 7.24 3.91 18.28
N ILE A 141 6.28 3.04 17.96
CA ILE A 141 6.48 1.91 17.04
C ILE A 141 6.83 2.42 15.63
N LYS A 142 6.17 3.48 15.17
CA LYS A 142 6.44 4.09 13.85
C LYS A 142 7.85 4.66 13.77
N GLU A 143 8.29 5.36 14.82
CA GLU A 143 9.64 5.92 14.88
C GLU A 143 10.71 4.83 14.83
N GLU A 144 10.55 3.78 15.65
CA GLU A 144 11.47 2.64 15.66
C GLU A 144 11.52 1.91 14.32
N PHE A 145 10.36 1.72 13.68
CA PHE A 145 10.27 1.12 12.35
C PHE A 145 11.07 1.92 11.30
N ILE A 146 10.91 3.25 11.28
CA ILE A 146 11.62 4.12 10.33
C ILE A 146 13.13 4.04 10.57
N LYS A 147 13.56 4.12 11.83
CA LYS A 147 14.98 4.04 12.18
C LYS A 147 15.58 2.70 11.73
N ASN A 148 14.95 1.59 12.10
CA ASN A 148 15.43 0.25 11.76
C ASN A 148 15.52 0.05 10.25
N TYR A 149 14.53 0.56 9.49
CA TYR A 149 14.56 0.51 8.03
C TYR A 149 15.81 1.20 7.45
N TYR A 150 16.09 2.44 7.85
CA TYR A 150 17.26 3.18 7.33
C TYR A 150 18.60 2.57 7.79
N ASP A 151 18.65 2.06 9.02
CA ASP A 151 19.86 1.42 9.55
C ASP A 151 20.20 0.14 8.78
N ILE A 152 19.19 -0.65 8.36
CA ILE A 152 19.38 -1.82 7.51
C ILE A 152 19.92 -1.40 6.14
N ILE A 153 19.28 -0.45 5.47
CA ILE A 153 19.66 -0.01 4.12
C ILE A 153 21.11 0.51 4.10
N ARG A 154 21.53 1.28 5.11
CA ARG A 154 22.91 1.81 5.20
C ARG A 154 23.97 0.72 5.35
N LYS A 155 23.62 -0.44 5.90
CA LYS A 155 24.52 -1.58 6.13
C LYS A 155 24.53 -2.60 4.98
N MET A 156 23.76 -2.37 3.91
CA MET A 156 23.73 -3.28 2.76
C MET A 156 24.99 -3.20 1.88
N ALA A 157 25.72 -2.08 1.94
CA ALA A 157 26.97 -1.89 1.22
C ALA A 157 28.15 -1.78 2.21
N LEU A 158 29.34 -2.17 1.76
CA LEU A 158 30.56 -1.94 2.53
C LEU A 158 30.80 -0.44 2.67
N SER A 159 31.15 -0.02 3.88
CA SER A 159 31.65 1.32 4.16
C SER A 159 33.03 1.53 3.54
N MET A 160 33.42 2.80 3.39
CA MET A 160 34.75 3.16 2.89
C MET A 160 35.86 2.58 3.77
N ASP A 161 35.68 2.57 5.09
CA ASP A 161 36.66 2.02 6.04
C ASP A 161 36.82 0.50 5.89
N GLU A 162 35.71 -0.22 5.68
CA GLU A 162 35.77 -1.66 5.39
C GLU A 162 36.50 -1.95 4.09
N VAL A 163 36.28 -1.13 3.06
CA VAL A 163 37.00 -1.25 1.79
C VAL A 163 38.50 -0.96 1.97
N LEU A 164 38.86 0.05 2.76
CA LEU A 164 40.25 0.38 3.06
C LEU A 164 40.95 -0.74 3.85
N ASP A 165 40.30 -1.32 4.86
CA ASP A 165 40.83 -2.47 5.61
C ASP A 165 41.09 -3.69 4.71
N ILE A 166 40.16 -3.98 3.80
CA ILE A 166 40.36 -5.01 2.77
C ILE A 166 41.58 -4.68 1.91
N ALA A 167 41.71 -3.44 1.45
CA ALA A 167 42.83 -3.01 0.61
C ALA A 167 44.18 -3.17 1.32
N TYR A 168 44.30 -2.73 2.58
CA TYR A 168 45.53 -2.87 3.35
C TYR A 168 45.93 -4.34 3.57
N LYS A 169 44.96 -5.22 3.82
CA LYS A 169 45.20 -6.67 3.98
C LYS A 169 45.67 -7.35 2.69
N VAL A 170 45.20 -6.88 1.52
CA VAL A 170 45.61 -7.42 0.22
C VAL A 170 47.01 -6.94 -0.16
N MET A 171 47.34 -5.67 0.09
CA MET A 171 48.63 -5.06 -0.31
C MET A 171 49.81 -5.40 0.61
N SER A 172 49.56 -5.95 1.81
CA SER A 172 50.60 -6.36 2.78
C SER A 172 51.04 -7.81 2.64
N LYS A 173 50.51 -8.55 1.65
CA LYS A 173 50.97 -9.88 1.22
C LYS A 173 51.90 -9.76 0.02
#